data_AF-A0A2E8QVR5-F1
#
_entry.id   AF-A0A2E8QVR5-F1
#
_cell.length_a   1.000
_cell.length_b   1.000
_cell.length_c   1.000
_cell.angle_alpha   90.00
_cell.angle_beta   90.00
_cell.angle_gamma   90.00
#
_symmetry.space_group_name_H-M   'P 1'
#
loop_
_entity.id
_entity.type
_entity.pdbx_description
1 polymer ?
#
loop_
_entity_poly.entity_id
_entity_poly.type
_entity_poly.pdbx_seq_one_letter_code
_entity_poly.pdbx_strand_id
1 'polypeptide(L)'
;MTSLLPRNPACSECGRPASGNFCQDCGADLGGRFCSQCGAKISFGSNFCGQCGAQLSQGGEATAGQGRSPRLEAAREVVIGGQTLPWWIAGVTMFALILFVGLSMVRPGPGPVPSTSGPIQQGLPAEGLATGGAAPDISNMSPIEAADRLFNRVMQATSAGDSAQARAFLPMAIAAYQRARPLTLDGLFHLSMLNRTAMNLEAALDNALEILERDPDHLLGLAAAAEAAIELGELDEAELHYRHLADVYEEELQEQLPEYDQHSLIVDVLNQDAERFLAGR
;
A
#
# COMPACT_ATOMS: atom_id res chain seq x y z
N MET A 1 -21.61 -55.48 12.40
CA MET A 1 -21.61 -54.35 11.42
C MET A 1 -21.45 -53.08 12.24
N THR A 2 -20.22 -52.69 12.55
CA THR A 2 -19.95 -51.50 13.36
C THR A 2 -19.32 -50.46 12.43
N SER A 3 -20.16 -49.58 11.90
CA SER A 3 -19.71 -48.50 11.00
C SER A 3 -19.02 -47.44 11.87
N LEU A 4 -17.70 -47.34 11.75
CA LEU A 4 -16.92 -46.25 12.33
C LEU A 4 -17.21 -44.98 11.52
N LEU A 5 -17.98 -44.04 12.08
CA LEU A 5 -18.09 -42.70 11.49
C LEU A 5 -16.73 -42.00 11.60
N PRO A 6 -16.24 -41.34 10.53
CA PRO A 6 -15.05 -40.50 10.61
C PRO A 6 -15.34 -39.30 11.51
N ARG A 7 -14.54 -39.09 12.55
CA ARG A 7 -14.57 -37.84 13.33
C ARG A 7 -14.00 -36.74 12.45
N ASN A 8 -14.84 -35.81 11.97
CA ASN A 8 -14.34 -34.60 11.34
C ASN A 8 -13.56 -33.77 12.38
N PRO A 9 -12.38 -33.23 12.03
CA PRO A 9 -11.66 -32.33 12.91
C PRO A 9 -12.51 -31.07 13.17
N ALA A 10 -12.55 -30.62 14.42
CA ALA A 10 -13.15 -29.35 14.77
C ALA A 10 -12.22 -28.21 14.35
N CYS A 11 -12.80 -27.10 13.92
CA CYS A 11 -12.06 -25.86 13.66
C CYS A 11 -11.42 -25.36 14.97
N SER A 12 -10.12 -25.07 14.94
CA SER A 12 -9.40 -24.55 16.12
C SER A 12 -9.83 -23.14 16.53
N GLU A 13 -10.41 -22.37 15.60
CA GLU A 13 -10.84 -20.99 15.84
C GLU A 13 -12.27 -20.89 16.39
N CYS A 14 -13.22 -21.71 15.91
CA CYS A 14 -14.63 -21.61 16.34
C CYS A 14 -15.22 -22.87 16.98
N GLY A 15 -14.46 -23.97 17.03
CA GLY A 15 -14.86 -25.23 17.67
C GLY A 15 -15.93 -26.05 16.92
N ARG A 16 -16.47 -25.56 15.79
CA ARG A 16 -17.45 -26.28 14.97
C ARG A 16 -16.78 -27.35 14.08
N PRO A 17 -17.47 -28.45 13.75
CA PRO A 17 -16.92 -29.46 12.85
C PRO A 17 -16.70 -28.84 11.48
N ALA A 18 -15.48 -28.93 10.96
CA ALA A 18 -15.15 -28.27 9.71
C ALA A 18 -14.38 -29.21 8.77
N SER A 19 -14.60 -29.04 7.47
CA SER A 19 -13.96 -29.82 6.42
C SER A 19 -13.72 -28.93 5.22
N GLY A 20 -12.54 -29.05 4.58
CA GLY A 20 -12.17 -28.21 3.44
C GLY A 20 -11.00 -27.29 3.78
N ASN A 21 -10.79 -26.27 2.93
CA ASN A 21 -9.74 -25.27 3.14
C ASN A 21 -10.11 -24.22 4.16
N PHE A 22 -11.41 -23.92 4.25
CA PHE A 22 -11.93 -22.90 5.14
C PHE A 22 -13.06 -23.47 5.96
N CYS A 23 -13.19 -23.01 7.20
CA CYS A 23 -14.36 -23.31 8.02
C CYS A 23 -15.58 -22.63 7.40
N GLN A 24 -16.62 -23.41 7.10
CA GLN A 24 -17.87 -22.88 6.50
C GLN A 24 -18.64 -21.96 7.47
N ASP A 25 -18.37 -22.05 8.77
CA ASP A 25 -19.04 -21.27 9.80
C ASP A 25 -18.31 -19.97 10.16
N CYS A 26 -16.97 -19.98 10.22
CA CYS A 26 -16.19 -18.83 10.67
C CYS A 26 -15.14 -18.34 9.65
N GLY A 27 -14.96 -19.02 8.53
CA GLY A 27 -14.01 -18.65 7.47
C GLY A 27 -12.54 -18.97 7.76
N ALA A 28 -12.20 -19.50 8.94
CA ALA A 28 -10.81 -19.80 9.31
C ALA A 28 -10.15 -20.83 8.37
N ASP A 29 -8.89 -20.60 7.98
CA ASP A 29 -8.10 -21.50 7.14
C ASP A 29 -7.75 -22.78 7.92
N LEU A 30 -8.17 -23.93 7.39
CA LEU A 30 -7.96 -25.26 7.95
C LEU A 30 -6.78 -26.00 7.27
N GLY A 31 -6.04 -25.31 6.40
CA GLY A 31 -4.76 -25.74 5.85
C GLY A 31 -4.84 -26.78 4.73
N GLY A 32 -6.01 -27.02 4.14
CA GLY A 32 -6.09 -27.83 2.94
C GLY A 32 -5.59 -27.07 1.70
N ARG A 33 -5.39 -27.76 0.57
CA ARG A 33 -5.38 -27.14 -0.76
C ARG A 33 -6.37 -27.91 -1.63
N PHE A 34 -7.43 -27.27 -2.10
CA PHE A 34 -8.34 -27.83 -3.11
C PHE A 34 -8.22 -27.04 -4.41
N CYS A 35 -8.45 -27.72 -5.53
CA CYS A 35 -8.45 -27.10 -6.85
C CYS A 35 -9.64 -26.16 -6.96
N SER A 36 -9.39 -24.89 -7.29
CA SER A 36 -10.43 -23.88 -7.51
C SER A 36 -11.31 -24.18 -8.73
N GLN A 37 -10.85 -25.03 -9.65
CA GLN A 37 -11.58 -25.39 -10.88
C GLN A 37 -12.52 -26.60 -10.72
N CYS A 38 -12.17 -27.59 -9.89
CA CYS A 38 -12.96 -28.82 -9.76
C CYS A 38 -13.23 -29.28 -8.32
N GLY A 39 -12.67 -28.59 -7.32
CA GLY A 39 -12.85 -28.92 -5.90
C GLY A 39 -12.06 -30.13 -5.40
N ALA A 40 -11.26 -30.80 -6.25
CA ALA A 40 -10.48 -31.95 -5.84
C ALA A 40 -9.32 -31.56 -4.90
N LYS A 41 -9.00 -32.42 -3.93
CA LYS A 41 -7.87 -32.21 -3.02
C LYS A 41 -6.54 -32.29 -3.79
N ILE A 42 -5.68 -31.31 -3.58
CA ILE A 42 -4.38 -31.17 -4.21
C ILE A 42 -3.31 -31.76 -3.29
N SER A 43 -2.40 -32.57 -3.85
CA SER A 43 -1.22 -33.07 -3.13
C SER A 43 -0.16 -31.98 -3.00
N PHE A 44 0.55 -31.92 -1.87
CA PHE A 44 1.65 -30.97 -1.69
C PHE A 44 2.70 -31.14 -2.79
N GLY A 45 3.08 -30.03 -3.45
CA GLY A 45 4.11 -29.98 -4.50
C GLY A 45 3.64 -30.26 -5.93
N SER A 46 2.34 -30.41 -6.19
CA SER A 46 1.84 -30.57 -7.57
C SER A 46 1.53 -29.24 -8.25
N ASN A 47 2.10 -29.02 -9.43
CA ASN A 47 1.88 -27.82 -10.26
C ASN A 47 0.56 -27.87 -11.05
N PHE A 48 -0.09 -29.02 -11.06
CA PHE A 48 -1.33 -29.29 -11.79
C PHE A 48 -2.26 -30.16 -10.94
N CYS A 49 -3.57 -30.00 -11.12
CA CYS A 49 -4.56 -30.89 -10.52
C CYS A 49 -4.58 -32.24 -11.25
N GLY A 50 -4.29 -33.34 -10.54
CA GLY A 50 -4.31 -34.69 -11.13
C GLY A 50 -5.70 -35.22 -11.51
N GLN A 51 -6.77 -34.45 -11.27
CA GLN A 51 -8.14 -34.87 -11.59
C GLN A 51 -8.76 -34.08 -12.75
N CYS A 52 -8.62 -32.75 -12.80
CA CYS A 52 -9.14 -31.95 -13.93
C CYS A 52 -8.05 -31.39 -14.86
N GLY A 53 -6.77 -31.54 -14.53
CA GLY A 53 -5.65 -31.04 -15.34
C GLY A 53 -5.36 -29.54 -15.18
N ALA A 54 -6.13 -28.80 -14.36
CA ALA A 54 -5.93 -27.36 -14.16
C ALA A 54 -4.55 -27.04 -13.55
N GLN A 55 -3.87 -26.03 -14.10
CA GLN A 55 -2.63 -25.49 -13.57
C GLN A 55 -2.88 -24.79 -12.23
N LEU A 56 -2.04 -25.09 -11.25
CA LEU A 56 -2.08 -24.52 -9.92
C LEU A 56 -0.95 -23.50 -9.87
N SER A 57 -1.30 -22.23 -10.07
CA SER A 57 -0.36 -21.11 -10.10
C SER A 57 0.50 -21.11 -8.84
N GLN A 58 1.79 -21.43 -8.98
CA GLN A 58 2.75 -21.29 -7.91
C GLN A 58 3.15 -19.80 -7.83
N GLY A 59 2.97 -19.19 -6.67
CA GLY A 59 3.67 -17.96 -6.34
C GLY A 59 5.17 -18.23 -6.25
N GLY A 60 5.95 -17.60 -7.12
CA GLY A 60 7.41 -17.62 -7.12
C GLY A 60 8.00 -17.48 -8.52
N GLU A 61 8.50 -16.28 -8.81
CA GLU A 61 9.26 -15.85 -10.01
C GLU A 61 8.48 -15.55 -11.30
N ALA A 62 8.28 -14.24 -11.51
CA ALA A 62 7.94 -13.63 -12.77
C ALA A 62 9.04 -13.88 -13.81
N THR A 63 8.74 -14.63 -14.88
CA THR A 63 9.28 -14.35 -16.21
C THR A 63 8.25 -14.68 -17.30
N ALA A 64 7.87 -13.63 -18.03
CA ALA A 64 7.47 -13.56 -19.43
C ALA A 64 6.44 -14.56 -20.02
N GLY A 65 5.33 -14.01 -20.54
CA GLY A 65 4.33 -14.80 -21.27
C GLY A 65 3.26 -14.09 -22.09
N GLN A 66 3.59 -12.99 -22.79
CA GLN A 66 3.08 -12.65 -24.13
C GLN A 66 1.56 -12.54 -24.40
N GLY A 67 1.11 -11.31 -24.68
CA GLY A 67 -0.15 -11.01 -25.37
C GLY A 67 -0.14 -9.69 -26.16
N ARG A 68 0.28 -9.77 -27.44
CA ARG A 68 -0.05 -8.91 -28.63
C ARG A 68 0.12 -7.37 -28.57
N SER A 69 1.01 -6.83 -29.44
CA SER A 69 0.67 -6.25 -30.76
C SER A 69 1.88 -5.57 -31.45
N PRO A 70 1.92 -5.48 -32.80
CA PRO A 70 3.08 -4.96 -33.54
C PRO A 70 2.92 -3.46 -33.83
N ARG A 71 3.61 -2.61 -33.08
CA ARG A 71 3.77 -1.19 -33.44
C ARG A 71 4.94 -0.55 -32.69
N LEU A 72 6.16 -0.70 -33.21
CA LEU A 72 7.19 0.36 -33.19
C LEU A 72 8.43 -0.10 -33.98
N GLU A 73 8.35 -0.08 -35.30
CA GLU A 73 9.53 0.28 -36.10
C GLU A 73 9.52 1.80 -36.21
N ALA A 74 10.21 2.48 -35.29
CA ALA A 74 10.75 3.81 -35.54
C ALA A 74 11.76 4.17 -34.45
N ALA A 75 12.98 4.42 -34.91
CA ALA A 75 13.97 5.31 -34.32
C ALA A 75 14.55 4.92 -32.94
N ARG A 76 15.79 4.41 -32.98
CA ARG A 76 16.96 5.29 -32.81
C ARG A 76 18.25 4.50 -33.03
N GLU A 77 18.73 4.55 -34.27
CA GLU A 77 20.17 4.67 -34.47
C GLU A 77 20.57 6.06 -33.97
N VAL A 78 21.33 6.09 -32.88
CA VAL A 78 22.30 7.17 -32.67
C VAL A 78 23.62 6.46 -32.38
N VAL A 79 24.35 6.20 -33.47
CA VAL A 79 25.79 5.99 -33.42
C VAL A 79 26.41 7.35 -33.07
N ILE A 80 27.00 7.47 -31.88
CA ILE A 80 28.08 8.44 -31.66
C ILE A 80 29.37 7.64 -31.58
N GLY A 81 30.09 7.65 -32.70
CA GLY A 81 31.47 7.22 -32.76
C GLY A 81 32.42 8.29 -32.25
N GLY A 82 33.60 7.84 -31.81
CA GLY A 82 34.83 8.59 -31.94
C GLY A 82 35.32 9.30 -30.68
N GLN A 83 35.94 8.54 -29.78
CA GLN A 83 37.32 8.70 -29.28
C GLN A 83 37.44 7.95 -27.96
N THR A 84 38.29 6.93 -27.93
CA THR A 84 38.59 6.12 -26.75
C THR A 84 39.36 6.94 -25.73
N LEU A 85 38.66 7.82 -24.99
CA LEU A 85 39.15 8.30 -23.72
C LEU A 85 39.01 7.14 -22.72
N PRO A 86 40.08 6.76 -22.02
CA PRO A 86 40.04 5.55 -21.25
C PRO A 86 39.19 5.83 -20.00
N TRP A 87 37.98 5.26 -20.00
CA TRP A 87 36.87 5.38 -19.04
C TRP A 87 37.25 5.24 -17.56
N TRP A 88 38.45 4.75 -17.24
CA TRP A 88 39.00 4.74 -15.89
C TRP A 88 39.20 6.16 -15.33
N ILE A 89 39.40 7.19 -16.15
CA ILE A 89 39.57 8.57 -15.65
C ILE A 89 38.29 9.08 -14.99
N ALA A 90 37.12 8.80 -15.58
CA ALA A 90 35.82 9.16 -14.99
C ALA A 90 35.52 8.36 -13.71
N GLY A 91 35.95 7.10 -13.66
CA GLY A 91 35.87 6.27 -12.46
C GLY A 91 36.77 6.78 -11.33
N VAL A 92 38.01 7.14 -11.65
CA VAL A 92 38.99 7.66 -10.66
C VAL A 92 38.57 9.03 -10.13
N THR A 93 38.03 9.92 -10.97
CA THR A 93 37.53 11.22 -10.50
C THR A 93 36.30 11.10 -9.61
N MET A 94 35.35 10.21 -9.94
CA MET A 94 34.19 9.93 -9.10
C MET A 94 34.61 9.33 -7.74
N PHE A 95 35.53 8.36 -7.76
CA PHE A 95 36.01 7.72 -6.54
C PHE A 95 36.82 8.68 -5.66
N ALA A 96 37.66 9.53 -6.26
CA ALA A 96 38.40 10.57 -5.55
C ALA A 96 37.45 11.62 -4.93
N LEU A 97 36.36 11.99 -5.61
CA LEU A 97 35.33 12.87 -5.07
C LEU A 97 34.61 12.23 -3.87
N ILE A 98 34.22 10.95 -3.98
CA ILE A 98 33.56 10.22 -2.89
C ILE A 98 34.48 10.13 -1.67
N LEU A 99 35.76 9.82 -1.85
CA LEU A 99 36.74 9.79 -0.75
C LEU A 99 37.00 11.18 -0.16
N PHE A 100 37.10 12.21 -0.99
CA PHE A 100 37.33 13.58 -0.53
C PHE A 100 36.15 14.12 0.29
N VAL A 101 34.91 13.85 -0.13
CA VAL A 101 33.69 14.20 0.62
C VAL A 101 33.60 13.39 1.91
N GLY A 102 33.88 12.08 1.86
CA GLY A 102 33.90 11.22 3.04
C GLY A 102 34.93 11.62 4.10
N LEU A 103 36.13 12.02 3.67
CA LEU A 103 37.19 12.51 4.56
C LEU A 103 36.93 13.93 5.07
N SER A 104 36.26 14.79 4.29
CA SER A 104 35.96 16.17 4.69
C SER A 104 34.85 16.27 5.75
N MET A 105 33.99 15.25 5.88
CA MET A 105 32.98 15.14 6.93
C MET A 105 33.57 14.66 8.28
N VAL A 106 34.80 14.16 8.31
CA VAL A 106 35.49 13.77 9.54
C VAL A 106 36.41 14.91 9.98
N ARG A 107 35.83 15.97 10.53
CA ARG A 107 36.60 16.96 11.31
C ARG A 107 36.74 16.44 12.75
N PRO A 108 37.95 16.30 13.30
CA PRO A 108 38.14 16.07 14.73
C PRO A 108 37.78 17.35 15.50
N GLY A 109 36.71 17.30 16.29
CA GLY A 109 36.46 18.32 17.32
C GLY A 109 37.45 18.16 18.48
N PRO A 110 37.86 19.26 19.16
CA PRO A 110 38.74 19.17 20.31
C PRO A 110 37.97 18.78 21.58
N GLY A 111 38.48 17.75 22.29
CA GLY A 111 38.32 17.62 23.74
C GLY A 111 37.65 16.32 24.24
N PRO A 112 38.28 15.59 25.19
CA PRO A 112 37.71 14.39 25.78
C PRO A 112 36.59 14.75 26.76
N VAL A 113 35.41 14.14 26.58
CA VAL A 113 34.36 14.09 27.60
C VAL A 113 34.72 13.02 28.64
N PRO A 114 34.57 13.29 29.94
CA PRO A 114 34.86 12.31 30.97
C PRO A 114 33.85 11.16 30.91
N SER A 115 34.36 9.94 30.73
CA SER A 115 33.61 8.71 30.88
C SER A 115 33.31 8.49 32.37
N THR A 116 32.09 8.83 32.80
CA THR A 116 31.58 8.37 34.10
C THR A 116 31.05 6.94 33.95
N SER A 117 31.96 5.97 33.97
CA SER A 117 31.62 4.58 34.31
C SER A 117 31.49 4.48 35.83
N GLY A 118 30.29 4.78 36.34
CA GLY A 118 29.84 4.46 37.68
C GLY A 118 29.01 3.17 37.68
N PRO A 119 28.94 2.43 38.81
CA PRO A 119 28.33 1.11 38.88
C PRO A 119 26.81 1.18 38.66
N ILE A 120 26.28 0.12 38.05
CA ILE A 120 24.84 -0.12 37.84
C ILE A 120 24.14 -0.10 39.19
N GLN A 121 23.41 1.00 39.47
CA GLN A 121 22.47 1.07 40.58
C GLN A 121 21.07 0.82 40.02
N GLN A 122 20.54 -0.35 40.33
CA GLN A 122 19.11 -0.64 40.21
C GLN A 122 18.35 0.34 41.12
N GLY A 123 17.53 1.23 40.54
CA GLY A 123 16.59 2.06 41.30
C GLY A 123 16.16 3.39 40.67
N LEU A 124 15.08 3.36 39.87
CA LEU A 124 14.03 4.40 39.64
C LEU A 124 14.43 5.75 38.95
N PRO A 125 13.49 6.53 38.36
CA PRO A 125 12.06 6.31 38.09
C PRO A 125 11.70 6.31 36.58
N ALA A 126 10.59 5.65 36.26
CA ALA A 126 9.93 5.74 34.97
C ALA A 126 9.12 7.04 34.88
N GLU A 127 9.75 8.16 34.54
CA GLU A 127 9.07 9.41 34.18
C GLU A 127 9.47 9.78 32.75
N GLY A 128 8.59 9.46 31.80
CA GLY A 128 8.79 9.75 30.37
C GLY A 128 7.89 8.95 29.41
N LEU A 129 7.21 7.90 29.91
CA LEU A 129 6.29 7.06 29.11
C LEU A 129 4.81 7.19 29.52
N ALA A 130 4.44 8.26 30.22
CA ALA A 130 3.07 8.51 30.65
C ALA A 130 2.46 9.75 29.97
N THR A 131 2.24 9.66 28.67
CA THR A 131 0.96 10.09 28.11
C THR A 131 0.09 8.85 27.92
N GLY A 132 -0.14 8.15 29.03
CA GLY A 132 -1.08 7.05 29.13
C GLY A 132 -2.50 7.58 29.11
N GLY A 133 -2.96 8.01 27.93
CA GLY A 133 -4.38 7.90 27.62
C GLY A 133 -4.76 6.43 27.78
N ALA A 134 -5.91 6.15 28.40
CA ALA A 134 -6.43 4.79 28.46
C ALA A 134 -6.34 4.15 27.07
N ALA A 135 -5.91 2.87 27.00
CA ALA A 135 -6.00 2.12 25.76
C ALA A 135 -7.44 2.26 25.25
N PRO A 136 -7.65 2.73 24.00
CA PRO A 136 -8.99 3.03 23.53
C PRO A 136 -9.91 1.82 23.71
N ASP A 137 -11.08 1.99 24.31
CA ASP A 137 -12.04 0.88 24.47
C ASP A 137 -12.53 0.43 23.09
N ILE A 138 -12.00 -0.71 22.64
CA ILE A 138 -12.28 -1.29 21.32
C ILE A 138 -13.58 -2.09 21.34
N SER A 139 -14.09 -2.41 22.53
CA SER A 139 -15.21 -3.36 22.71
C SER A 139 -16.53 -2.85 22.14
N ASN A 140 -16.62 -1.55 21.87
CA ASN A 140 -17.84 -0.88 21.40
C ASN A 140 -17.68 -0.17 20.04
N MET A 141 -16.56 -0.34 19.33
CA MET A 141 -16.37 0.28 18.01
C MET A 141 -16.87 -0.62 16.90
N SER A 142 -17.52 -0.04 15.90
CA SER A 142 -17.78 -0.71 14.63
C SER A 142 -16.47 -1.00 13.89
N PRO A 143 -16.46 -1.97 12.94
CA PRO A 143 -15.27 -2.26 12.14
C PRO A 143 -14.72 -1.06 11.38
N ILE A 144 -15.60 -0.18 10.88
CA ILE A 144 -15.20 1.01 10.12
C ILE A 144 -14.60 2.08 11.04
N GLU A 145 -15.20 2.34 12.21
CA GLU A 145 -14.63 3.30 13.18
C GLU A 145 -13.25 2.86 13.68
N ALA A 146 -13.04 1.55 13.84
CA ALA A 146 -11.73 1.01 14.17
C ALA A 146 -10.71 1.24 13.03
N ALA A 147 -11.14 1.13 11.76
CA ALA A 147 -10.33 1.42 10.59
C ALA A 147 -9.98 2.91 10.50
N ASP A 148 -10.95 3.80 10.69
CA ASP A 148 -10.77 5.26 10.62
C ASP A 148 -9.80 5.75 11.70
N ARG A 149 -9.79 5.14 12.89
CA ARG A 149 -8.78 5.45 13.91
C ARG A 149 -7.37 5.07 13.49
N LEU A 150 -7.21 3.94 12.80
CA LEU A 150 -5.91 3.53 12.27
C LEU A 150 -5.49 4.43 11.11
N PHE A 151 -6.42 4.81 10.23
CA PHE A 151 -6.19 5.81 9.18
C PHE A 151 -5.65 7.12 9.74
N ASN A 152 -6.38 7.71 10.69
CA ASN A 152 -5.98 8.98 11.31
C ASN A 152 -4.59 8.91 11.95
N ARG A 153 -4.23 7.77 12.56
CA ARG A 153 -2.89 7.57 13.11
C ARG A 153 -1.81 7.51 12.02
N VAL A 154 -2.08 6.79 10.93
CA VAL A 154 -1.15 6.71 9.80
C VAL A 154 -0.96 8.09 9.18
N MET A 155 -2.04 8.82 8.88
CA MET A 155 -1.96 10.15 8.26
C MET A 155 -1.32 11.20 9.17
N GLN A 156 -1.58 11.13 10.49
CA GLN A 156 -0.89 11.96 11.47
C GLN A 156 0.63 11.64 11.52
N ALA A 157 1.00 10.37 11.51
CA ALA A 157 2.42 9.99 11.50
C ALA A 157 3.12 10.43 10.20
N THR A 158 2.46 10.26 9.05
CA THR A 158 2.98 10.69 7.74
C THR A 158 3.18 12.21 7.68
N SER A 159 2.17 12.99 8.10
CA SER A 159 2.27 14.46 8.12
C SER A 159 3.29 14.99 9.12
N ALA A 160 3.51 14.29 10.24
CA ALA A 160 4.56 14.60 11.21
C ALA A 160 5.98 14.17 10.75
N GLY A 161 6.11 13.48 9.62
CA GLY A 161 7.38 12.93 9.13
C GLY A 161 7.87 11.70 9.93
N ASP A 162 7.04 11.11 10.80
CA ASP A 162 7.36 9.89 11.54
C ASP A 162 7.08 8.65 10.68
N SER A 163 7.95 8.44 9.70
CA SER A 163 7.83 7.31 8.77
C SER A 163 7.95 5.95 9.46
N ALA A 164 8.60 5.86 10.62
CA ALA A 164 8.72 4.61 11.37
C ALA A 164 7.37 4.20 11.95
N GLN A 165 6.66 5.16 12.55
CA GLN A 165 5.32 4.94 13.08
C GLN A 165 4.29 4.68 11.96
N ALA A 166 4.32 5.46 10.88
CA ALA A 166 3.43 5.24 9.74
C ALA A 166 3.57 3.80 9.21
N ARG A 167 4.81 3.35 8.96
CA ARG A 167 5.10 1.98 8.50
C ARG A 167 4.62 0.89 9.47
N ALA A 168 4.60 1.16 10.78
CA ALA A 168 4.15 0.19 11.77
C ALA A 168 2.63 -0.01 11.76
N PHE A 169 1.85 1.06 11.52
CA PHE A 169 0.38 1.00 11.55
C PHE A 169 -0.25 0.72 10.18
N LEU A 170 0.45 1.05 9.09
CA LEU A 170 -0.10 1.02 7.74
C LEU A 170 -0.69 -0.34 7.31
N PRO A 171 -0.02 -1.50 7.49
CA PRO A 171 -0.61 -2.79 7.12
C PRO A 171 -1.90 -3.11 7.92
N MET A 172 -1.95 -2.67 9.18
CA MET A 172 -3.11 -2.88 10.04
C MET A 172 -4.29 -2.02 9.58
N ALA A 173 -4.04 -0.78 9.18
CA ALA A 173 -5.05 0.14 8.66
C ALA A 173 -5.68 -0.40 7.37
N ILE A 174 -4.86 -0.80 6.39
CA ILE A 174 -5.32 -1.39 5.12
C ILE A 174 -6.19 -2.63 5.38
N ALA A 175 -5.70 -3.55 6.22
CA ALA A 175 -6.44 -4.75 6.56
C ALA A 175 -7.75 -4.46 7.31
N ALA A 176 -7.83 -3.36 8.08
CA ALA A 176 -9.05 -2.95 8.77
C ALA A 176 -10.13 -2.51 7.78
N TYR A 177 -9.80 -1.66 6.79
CA TYR A 177 -10.74 -1.28 5.73
C TYR A 177 -11.18 -2.47 4.88
N GLN A 178 -10.25 -3.37 4.53
CA GLN A 178 -10.61 -4.58 3.77
C GLN A 178 -11.63 -5.46 4.52
N ARG A 179 -11.51 -5.58 5.85
CA ARG A 179 -12.48 -6.29 6.69
C ARG A 179 -13.79 -5.53 6.91
N ALA A 180 -13.75 -4.20 6.85
CA ALA A 180 -14.92 -3.34 7.03
C ALA A 180 -15.79 -3.22 5.77
N ARG A 181 -15.39 -3.85 4.63
CA ARG A 181 -16.20 -3.89 3.41
C ARG A 181 -17.62 -4.44 3.67
N PRO A 182 -18.65 -3.92 2.99
CA PRO A 182 -18.60 -2.91 1.92
C PRO A 182 -18.30 -1.51 2.46
N LEU A 183 -17.55 -0.71 1.68
CA LEU A 183 -17.11 0.63 2.06
C LEU A 183 -17.96 1.71 1.39
N THR A 184 -18.09 2.86 2.07
CA THR A 184 -18.62 4.11 1.50
C THR A 184 -17.65 4.66 0.44
N LEU A 185 -18.02 5.75 -0.26
CA LEU A 185 -17.10 6.45 -1.17
C LEU A 185 -15.90 6.99 -0.37
N ASP A 186 -16.17 7.65 0.76
CA ASP A 186 -15.16 8.07 1.73
C ASP A 186 -14.24 6.94 2.22
N GLY A 187 -14.79 5.78 2.59
CA GLY A 187 -13.99 4.65 3.04
C GLY A 187 -13.08 4.08 1.95
N LEU A 188 -13.49 4.13 0.68
CA LEU A 188 -12.62 3.79 -0.45
C LEU A 188 -11.54 4.84 -0.69
N PHE A 189 -11.87 6.13 -0.51
CA PHE A 189 -10.90 7.21 -0.61
C PHE A 189 -9.78 7.04 0.43
N HIS A 190 -10.15 6.79 1.70
CA HIS A 190 -9.19 6.45 2.75
C HIS A 190 -8.34 5.22 2.41
N LEU A 191 -8.96 4.15 1.90
CA LEU A 191 -8.23 2.95 1.51
C LEU A 191 -7.28 3.21 0.33
N SER A 192 -7.66 4.06 -0.63
CA SER A 192 -6.80 4.51 -1.73
C SER A 192 -5.57 5.26 -1.20
N MET A 193 -5.77 6.26 -0.32
CA MET A 193 -4.67 7.01 0.31
C MET A 193 -3.70 6.12 1.10
N LEU A 194 -4.23 5.14 1.85
CA LEU A 194 -3.39 4.17 2.57
C LEU A 194 -2.58 3.31 1.60
N ASN A 195 -3.17 2.83 0.51
CA ASN A 195 -2.44 2.06 -0.48
C ASN A 195 -1.37 2.90 -1.20
N ARG A 196 -1.62 4.18 -1.51
CA ARG A 196 -0.59 5.10 -2.03
C ARG A 196 0.55 5.27 -1.04
N THR A 197 0.23 5.52 0.22
CA THR A 197 1.21 5.62 1.31
C THR A 197 2.06 4.34 1.45
N ALA A 198 1.48 3.18 1.11
CA ALA A 198 2.15 1.88 1.14
C ALA A 198 2.95 1.57 -0.15
N MET A 199 2.93 2.45 -1.15
CA MET A 199 3.42 2.20 -2.51
C MET A 199 2.71 1.03 -3.21
N ASN A 200 1.49 0.69 -2.80
CA ASN A 200 0.60 -0.24 -3.48
C ASN A 200 -0.24 0.54 -4.50
N LEU A 201 0.42 1.13 -5.49
CA LEU A 201 -0.17 2.18 -6.31
C LEU A 201 -1.31 1.68 -7.21
N GLU A 202 -1.19 0.46 -7.75
CA GLU A 202 -2.25 -0.17 -8.53
C GLU A 202 -3.51 -0.39 -7.67
N ALA A 203 -3.34 -0.89 -6.45
CA ALA A 203 -4.46 -1.05 -5.53
C ALA A 203 -5.06 0.31 -5.14
N ALA A 204 -4.25 1.36 -5.02
CA ALA A 204 -4.77 2.68 -4.77
C ALA A 204 -5.62 3.22 -5.91
N LEU A 205 -5.14 3.06 -7.15
CA LEU A 205 -5.87 3.43 -8.35
C LEU A 205 -7.17 2.63 -8.45
N ASP A 206 -7.14 1.30 -8.27
CA ASP A 206 -8.34 0.45 -8.27
C ASP A 206 -9.40 0.93 -7.26
N ASN A 207 -8.99 1.29 -6.04
CA ASN A 207 -9.93 1.80 -5.03
C ASN A 207 -10.52 3.15 -5.43
N ALA A 208 -9.75 4.03 -6.08
CA ALA A 208 -10.24 5.31 -6.57
C ALA A 208 -11.19 5.13 -7.76
N LEU A 209 -10.89 4.21 -8.68
CA LEU A 209 -11.78 3.85 -9.78
C LEU A 209 -13.10 3.22 -9.27
N GLU A 210 -13.09 2.44 -8.19
CA GLU A 210 -14.31 1.92 -7.56
C GLU A 210 -15.19 3.06 -6.95
N ILE A 211 -14.62 4.23 -6.65
CA ILE A 211 -15.41 5.44 -6.35
C ILE A 211 -16.07 5.95 -7.63
N LEU A 212 -15.29 6.12 -8.70
CA LEU A 212 -15.74 6.69 -9.97
C LEU A 212 -16.73 5.81 -10.75
N GLU A 213 -16.71 4.50 -10.52
CA GLU A 213 -17.74 3.59 -11.03
C GLU A 213 -19.11 3.84 -10.40
N ARG A 214 -19.13 4.32 -9.14
CA ARG A 214 -20.37 4.60 -8.39
C ARG A 214 -20.80 6.05 -8.54
N ASP A 215 -19.83 6.95 -8.61
CA ASP A 215 -20.03 8.39 -8.75
C ASP A 215 -18.91 8.99 -9.63
N PRO A 216 -19.16 9.15 -10.95
CA PRO A 216 -18.15 9.57 -11.91
C PRO A 216 -17.60 10.98 -11.70
N ASP A 217 -18.35 11.85 -11.04
CA ASP A 217 -18.00 13.26 -10.85
C ASP A 217 -17.36 13.50 -9.46
N HIS A 218 -17.26 12.47 -8.63
CA HIS A 218 -16.78 12.57 -7.24
C HIS A 218 -15.35 13.13 -7.14
N LEU A 219 -15.20 14.33 -6.57
CA LEU A 219 -13.94 15.09 -6.57
C LEU A 219 -12.77 14.35 -5.92
N LEU A 220 -13.00 13.75 -4.75
CA LEU A 220 -11.98 12.98 -4.04
C LEU A 220 -11.58 11.70 -4.81
N GLY A 221 -12.51 11.14 -5.60
CA GLY A 221 -12.26 9.95 -6.42
C GLY A 221 -11.38 10.31 -7.61
N LEU A 222 -11.72 11.40 -8.31
CA LEU A 222 -10.96 11.92 -9.45
C LEU A 222 -9.54 12.30 -9.03
N ALA A 223 -9.40 13.01 -7.90
CA ALA A 223 -8.10 13.37 -7.36
C ALA A 223 -7.27 12.14 -6.97
N ALA A 224 -7.86 11.19 -6.24
CA ALA A 224 -7.15 9.98 -5.83
C ALA A 224 -6.69 9.13 -7.03
N ALA A 225 -7.52 9.01 -8.08
CA ALA A 225 -7.16 8.30 -9.30
C ALA A 225 -6.01 9.02 -10.03
N ALA A 226 -6.10 10.34 -10.20
CA ALA A 226 -5.05 11.13 -10.84
C ALA A 226 -3.72 11.03 -10.10
N GLU A 227 -3.72 11.17 -8.77
CA GLU A 227 -2.51 11.09 -7.96
C GLU A 227 -1.88 9.69 -7.97
N ALA A 228 -2.69 8.63 -7.91
CA ALA A 228 -2.19 7.26 -8.03
C ALA A 228 -1.56 7.02 -9.42
N ALA A 229 -2.22 7.47 -10.50
CA ALA A 229 -1.73 7.36 -11.86
C ALA A 229 -0.42 8.15 -12.08
N ILE A 230 -0.27 9.33 -11.46
CA ILE A 230 0.99 10.10 -11.49
C ILE A 230 2.14 9.28 -10.89
N GLU A 231 1.92 8.67 -9.73
CA GLU A 231 2.94 7.88 -9.05
C GLU A 231 3.29 6.59 -9.80
N LEU A 232 2.32 6.02 -10.53
CA LEU A 232 2.54 4.90 -11.46
C LEU A 232 3.31 5.29 -12.73
N GLY A 233 3.38 6.59 -13.04
CA GLY A 233 3.92 7.11 -14.29
C GLY A 233 2.94 7.05 -15.47
N GLU A 234 1.65 6.80 -15.19
CA GLU A 234 0.55 6.74 -16.16
C GLU A 234 -0.04 8.14 -16.37
N LEU A 235 0.80 9.04 -16.87
CA LEU A 235 0.47 10.47 -16.91
C LEU A 235 -0.73 10.81 -17.82
N ASP A 236 -1.01 9.99 -18.84
CA ASP A 236 -2.16 10.19 -19.72
C ASP A 236 -3.49 9.89 -18.99
N GLU A 237 -3.49 8.92 -18.08
CA GLU A 237 -4.63 8.58 -17.22
C GLU A 237 -4.82 9.66 -16.15
N ALA A 238 -3.73 10.12 -15.53
CA ALA A 238 -3.77 11.25 -14.62
C ALA A 238 -4.35 12.52 -15.27
N GLU A 239 -3.96 12.79 -16.51
CA GLU A 239 -4.47 13.93 -17.26
C GLU A 239 -5.97 13.80 -17.56
N LEU A 240 -6.46 12.60 -17.84
CA LEU A 240 -7.89 12.34 -18.02
C LEU A 240 -8.68 12.69 -16.75
N HIS A 241 -8.25 12.17 -15.60
CA HIS A 241 -8.94 12.41 -14.33
C HIS A 241 -8.86 13.86 -13.86
N TYR A 242 -7.72 14.54 -14.01
CA TYR A 242 -7.61 15.95 -13.65
C TYR A 242 -8.33 16.90 -14.59
N ARG A 243 -8.43 16.60 -15.89
CA ARG A 243 -9.30 17.39 -16.79
C ARG A 243 -10.76 17.27 -16.34
N HIS A 244 -11.21 16.06 -16.07
CA HIS A 244 -12.57 15.83 -15.56
C HIS A 244 -12.80 16.58 -14.25
N LEU A 245 -11.87 16.48 -13.29
CA LEU A 245 -11.95 17.18 -12.01
C LEU A 245 -12.13 18.68 -12.22
N ALA A 246 -11.26 19.31 -13.02
CA ALA A 246 -11.32 20.74 -13.29
C ALA A 246 -12.62 21.16 -13.99
N ASP A 247 -13.18 20.30 -14.85
CA ASP A 247 -14.43 20.56 -15.55
C ASP A 247 -15.65 20.51 -14.61
N VAL A 248 -15.67 19.60 -13.63
CA VAL A 248 -16.84 19.39 -12.74
C VAL A 248 -16.73 20.06 -11.37
N TYR A 249 -15.54 20.56 -10.99
CA TYR A 249 -15.22 21.03 -9.63
C TYR A 249 -16.29 21.96 -9.02
N GLU A 250 -16.66 23.03 -9.72
CA GLU A 250 -17.58 24.04 -9.20
C GLU A 250 -19.03 23.56 -9.12
N GLU A 251 -19.44 22.64 -9.99
CA GLU A 251 -20.79 22.06 -9.99
C GLU A 251 -20.92 21.02 -8.88
N GLU A 252 -19.98 20.09 -8.83
CA GLU A 252 -19.96 18.99 -7.85
C GLU A 252 -19.78 19.50 -6.41
N LEU A 253 -19.00 20.57 -6.19
CA LEU A 253 -18.84 21.16 -4.86
C LEU A 253 -20.19 21.65 -4.27
N GLN A 254 -21.19 21.97 -5.11
CA GLN A 254 -22.50 22.43 -4.67
C GLN A 254 -23.36 21.31 -4.08
N GLU A 255 -23.05 20.05 -4.37
CA GLU A 255 -23.72 18.88 -3.80
C GLU A 255 -23.48 18.74 -2.29
N GLN A 256 -22.46 19.40 -1.75
CA GLN A 256 -22.18 19.49 -0.31
C GLN A 256 -22.17 18.12 0.37
N LEU A 257 -21.50 17.15 -0.27
CA LEU A 257 -21.36 15.81 0.29
C LEU A 257 -20.65 15.88 1.66
N PRO A 258 -21.12 15.14 2.68
CA PRO A 258 -20.52 15.16 4.02
C PRO A 258 -19.01 14.87 4.04
N GLU A 259 -18.53 14.02 3.14
CA GLU A 259 -17.12 13.71 2.95
C GLU A 259 -16.30 14.90 2.42
N TYR A 260 -16.89 15.80 1.62
CA TYR A 260 -16.19 16.99 1.17
C TYR A 260 -15.92 17.95 2.33
N ASP A 261 -16.85 18.08 3.27
CA ASP A 261 -16.63 18.86 4.50
C ASP A 261 -15.54 18.24 5.38
N GLN A 262 -15.57 16.91 5.54
CA GLN A 262 -14.57 16.17 6.33
C GLN A 262 -13.17 16.28 5.73
N HIS A 263 -13.09 16.43 4.40
CA HIS A 263 -11.85 16.56 3.64
C HIS A 263 -11.65 17.96 3.06
N SER A 264 -12.22 19.00 3.68
CA SER A 264 -12.18 20.37 3.17
C SER A 264 -10.78 20.86 2.82
N LEU A 265 -9.77 20.55 3.65
CA LEU A 265 -8.37 20.92 3.37
C LEU A 265 -7.81 20.31 2.07
N ILE A 266 -8.31 19.14 1.66
CA ILE A 266 -7.96 18.49 0.40
C ILE A 266 -8.80 19.12 -0.71
N VAL A 267 -10.13 19.16 -0.53
CA VAL A 267 -11.08 19.67 -1.53
C VAL A 267 -10.71 21.08 -1.97
N ASP A 268 -10.39 21.97 -1.03
CA ASP A 268 -10.05 23.38 -1.28
C ASP A 268 -8.88 23.59 -2.26
N VAL A 269 -8.01 22.60 -2.41
CA VAL A 269 -6.82 22.70 -3.27
C VAL A 269 -6.90 21.86 -4.54
N LEU A 270 -7.88 20.97 -4.68
CA LEU A 270 -7.95 20.00 -5.79
C LEU A 270 -7.96 20.66 -7.16
N ASN A 271 -8.77 21.71 -7.35
CA ASN A 271 -8.84 22.38 -8.64
C ASN A 271 -7.49 23.02 -9.00
N GLN A 272 -6.81 23.64 -8.02
CA GLN A 272 -5.51 24.23 -8.24
C GLN A 272 -4.43 23.16 -8.54
N ASP A 273 -4.49 22.00 -7.89
CA ASP A 273 -3.60 20.88 -8.16
C ASP A 273 -3.81 20.33 -9.59
N ALA A 274 -5.06 20.16 -10.00
CA ALA A 274 -5.42 19.75 -11.36
C ALA A 274 -4.91 20.77 -12.39
N GLU A 275 -5.22 22.06 -12.24
CA GLU A 275 -4.74 23.13 -13.12
C GLU A 275 -3.20 23.15 -13.23
N ARG A 276 -2.51 23.01 -12.09
CA ARG A 276 -1.03 22.97 -12.06
C ARG A 276 -0.48 21.78 -12.82
N PHE A 277 -1.06 20.59 -12.66
CA PHE A 277 -0.65 19.41 -13.40
C PHE A 277 -0.88 19.61 -14.90
N LEU A 278 -2.08 20.02 -15.30
CA LEU A 278 -2.48 20.21 -16.69
C LEU A 278 -1.64 21.28 -17.41
N ALA A 279 -1.26 22.35 -16.72
CA ALA A 279 -0.38 23.38 -17.29
C ALA A 279 1.05 22.88 -17.60
N GLY A 280 1.47 21.78 -16.96
CA GLY A 280 2.77 21.14 -17.19
C GLY A 280 2.77 20.04 -18.24
N ARG A 281 1.63 19.76 -18.87
CA ARG A 281 1.46 18.70 -19.88
C ARG A 281 1.71 19.19 -21.30
#